data_AF-A0A0Q7B9C2-F1
#
_entry.id   AF-A0A0Q7B9C2-F1
#
_cell.length_a   1.000
_cell.length_b   1.000
_cell.length_c   1.000
_cell.angle_alpha   90.00
_cell.angle_beta   90.00
_cell.angle_gamma   90.00
#
_symmetry.space_group_name_H-M   'P 1'
#
loop_
_entity.id
_entity.type
_entity.pdbx_description
1 polymer ?
#
loop_
_entity_poly.entity_id
_entity_poly.type
_entity_poly.pdbx_seq_one_letter_code
_entity_poly.pdbx_strand_id
1 'polypeptide(L)'
;MSDDSWEMAPPPFNSDSALLTMKRFARDQRVLAERGEGWTLGADVVLKLAVDGATVKVQLAKRPARTPEWDTFTLKSATELRKVQDEVKRRLVRWKDEE
;
A
#
# COMPACT_ATOMS: atom_id res chain seq x y z
N MET A 1 7.04 40.06 -22.53
CA MET A 1 6.88 39.06 -21.46
C MET A 1 6.66 37.74 -22.17
N SER A 2 7.63 36.83 -22.12
CA SER A 2 7.54 35.54 -22.80
C SER A 2 6.72 34.59 -21.95
N ASP A 3 5.70 34.01 -22.57
CA ASP A 3 4.74 33.10 -21.97
C ASP A 3 5.38 31.70 -21.86
N ASP A 4 6.38 31.55 -20.97
CA ASP A 4 6.95 30.26 -20.59
C ASP A 4 5.94 29.54 -19.68
N SER A 5 4.86 29.05 -20.28
CA SER A 5 3.87 28.21 -19.61
C SER A 5 4.42 26.78 -19.52
N TRP A 6 5.27 26.58 -18.52
CA TRP A 6 5.66 25.32 -17.89
C TRP A 6 4.82 24.10 -18.30
N GLU A 7 5.25 23.37 -19.34
CA GLU A 7 4.75 22.04 -19.70
C GLU A 7 5.21 20.97 -18.67
N MET A 8 5.06 21.25 -17.38
CA MET A 8 5.30 20.29 -16.30
C MET A 8 4.11 19.32 -16.21
N ALA A 9 3.98 18.44 -17.20
CA ALA A 9 3.19 17.24 -17.01
C ALA A 9 3.79 16.46 -15.82
N PRO A 10 2.99 16.06 -14.81
CA PRO A 10 3.50 15.30 -13.70
C PRO A 10 4.18 14.03 -14.22
N PRO A 11 5.30 13.60 -13.62
CA PRO A 11 6.00 12.41 -14.08
C PRO A 11 5.03 11.21 -14.09
N PRO A 12 5.17 10.31 -15.07
CA PRO A 12 4.33 9.11 -15.13
C PRO A 12 4.46 8.31 -13.84
N PHE A 13 3.38 7.63 -13.45
CA PHE A 13 3.40 6.74 -12.29
C PHE A 13 4.46 5.66 -12.47
N ASN A 14 5.33 5.50 -11.47
CA ASN A 14 6.38 4.50 -11.44
C ASN A 14 6.04 3.45 -10.37
N SER A 15 5.81 2.20 -10.80
CA SER A 15 5.38 1.11 -9.93
C SER A 15 6.45 0.70 -8.92
N ASP A 16 7.73 0.70 -9.29
CA ASP A 16 8.84 0.34 -8.40
C ASP A 16 9.01 1.36 -7.26
N SER A 17 8.93 2.65 -7.58
CA SER A 17 9.02 3.72 -6.58
C SER A 17 7.77 3.73 -5.67
N ALA A 18 6.60 3.43 -6.23
CA ALA A 18 5.37 3.26 -5.45
C ALA A 18 5.45 2.06 -4.51
N LEU A 19 5.98 0.91 -4.97
CA LEU A 19 6.21 -0.26 -4.13
C LEU A 19 7.17 0.05 -2.98
N LEU A 20 8.31 0.69 -3.28
CA LEU A 20 9.27 1.12 -2.26
C LEU A 20 8.65 2.06 -1.23
N THR A 21 7.84 3.01 -1.69
CA THR A 21 7.12 3.95 -0.82
C THR A 21 6.13 3.21 0.07
N MET A 22 5.38 2.25 -0.48
CA MET A 22 4.43 1.45 0.29
C MET A 22 5.13 0.54 1.30
N LYS A 23 6.27 -0.07 0.94
CA LYS A 23 7.08 -0.86 1.88
C LYS A 23 7.62 0.00 3.03
N ARG A 24 8.12 1.22 2.75
CA ARG A 24 8.58 2.15 3.80
C ARG A 24 7.43 2.52 4.74
N PHE A 25 6.30 2.92 4.18
CA PHE A 25 5.08 3.21 4.93
C PHE A 25 4.64 2.04 5.83
N ALA A 26 4.70 0.81 5.34
CA ALA A 26 4.35 -0.38 6.11
C ALA A 26 5.31 -0.61 7.30
N ARG A 27 6.62 -0.37 7.12
CA ARG A 27 7.60 -0.40 8.24
C ARG A 27 7.30 0.68 9.27
N ASP A 28 6.89 1.87 8.82
CA ASP A 28 6.57 3.00 9.70
C ASP A 28 5.38 2.72 10.62
N GLN A 29 4.52 1.73 10.30
CA GLN A 29 3.42 1.33 11.18
C GLN A 29 3.91 0.63 12.47
N ARG A 30 5.15 0.11 12.50
CA ARG A 30 5.82 -0.59 13.62
C ARG A 30 5.16 -1.87 14.14
N VAL A 31 3.86 -2.04 13.95
CA VAL A 31 3.09 -3.25 14.32
C VAL A 31 3.15 -4.33 13.23
N LEU A 32 3.59 -3.96 12.02
CA LEU A 32 3.75 -4.87 10.90
C LEU A 32 5.19 -5.35 10.80
N ALA A 33 5.37 -6.65 10.56
CA ALA A 33 6.66 -7.25 10.23
C ALA A 33 6.70 -7.71 8.77
N GLU A 34 7.80 -7.45 8.07
CA GLU A 34 7.98 -7.87 6.68
C GLU A 34 8.37 -9.36 6.61
N ARG A 35 7.70 -10.12 5.74
CA ARG A 35 7.97 -11.53 5.44
C ARG A 35 7.86 -11.79 3.93
N GLY A 36 8.98 -11.67 3.22
CA GLY A 36 9.01 -11.83 1.76
C GLY A 36 8.15 -10.78 1.07
N GLU A 37 7.10 -11.20 0.36
CA GLU A 37 6.14 -10.32 -0.31
C GLU A 37 4.96 -9.91 0.59
N GLY A 38 4.86 -10.50 1.78
CA GLY A 38 3.80 -10.27 2.75
C GLY A 38 4.26 -9.47 3.97
N TRP A 39 3.29 -8.89 4.68
CA TRP A 39 3.45 -8.19 5.95
C TRP A 39 2.52 -8.84 6.96
N THR A 40 3.06 -9.15 8.13
CA THR A 40 2.34 -9.83 9.21
C THR A 40 2.00 -8.89 10.35
N LEU A 41 0.79 -9.02 10.89
CA LEU A 41 0.42 -8.53 12.21
C LEU A 41 0.40 -9.73 13.16
N GLY A 42 1.32 -9.76 14.13
CA GLY A 42 1.57 -10.98 14.91
C GLY A 42 2.00 -12.15 14.01
N ALA A 43 1.19 -13.22 13.98
CA ALA A 43 1.44 -14.39 13.15
C ALA A 43 0.71 -14.37 11.78
N ASP A 44 -0.26 -13.48 11.60
CA ASP A 44 -1.15 -13.47 10.44
C ASP A 44 -0.66 -12.53 9.35
N VAL A 45 -0.61 -13.00 8.10
CA VAL A 45 -0.29 -12.15 6.95
C VAL A 45 -1.51 -11.28 6.63
N VAL A 46 -1.36 -9.97 6.76
CA VAL A 46 -2.47 -9.02 6.60
C VAL A 46 -2.33 -8.10 5.40
N LEU A 47 -1.13 -7.97 4.83
CA LEU A 47 -0.88 -7.13 3.66
C LEU A 47 0.10 -7.83 2.72
N LYS A 48 -0.15 -7.78 1.41
CA LYS A 48 0.76 -8.25 0.35
C LYS A 48 0.94 -7.16 -0.69
N LEU A 49 2.17 -7.00 -1.16
CA LEU A 49 2.54 -5.98 -2.14
C LEU A 49 3.34 -6.65 -3.27
N ALA A 50 2.87 -6.51 -4.50
CA ALA A 50 3.55 -7.04 -5.69
C ALA A 50 3.46 -6.06 -6.86
N VAL A 51 4.53 -5.94 -7.65
CA VAL A 51 4.47 -5.24 -8.94
C VAL A 51 3.63 -6.08 -9.90
N ASP A 52 2.72 -5.42 -10.61
CA ASP A 52 1.91 -6.00 -11.67
C ASP A 52 2.01 -5.09 -12.91
N GLY A 53 3.04 -5.36 -13.72
CA GLY A 53 3.43 -4.52 -14.85
C GLY A 53 3.75 -3.08 -14.42
N ALA A 54 2.99 -2.12 -14.97
CA ALA A 54 3.13 -0.70 -14.66
C ALA A 54 2.36 -0.26 -13.39
N THR A 55 1.81 -1.21 -12.64
CA THR A 55 1.03 -0.96 -11.42
C THR A 55 1.58 -1.75 -10.23
N VAL A 56 1.06 -1.48 -9.04
CA VAL A 56 1.31 -2.31 -7.85
C VAL A 56 0.00 -2.89 -7.39
N LYS A 57 -0.07 -4.22 -7.33
CA LYS A 57 -1.18 -4.93 -6.70
C LYS A 57 -0.98 -4.95 -5.19
N VAL A 58 -2.00 -4.52 -4.47
CA VAL A 58 -2.06 -4.55 -3.01
C VAL A 58 -3.18 -5.49 -2.62
N GLN A 59 -2.87 -6.49 -1.79
CA GLN A 59 -3.91 -7.29 -1.13
C GLN A 59 -3.88 -6.97 0.35
N LEU A 60 -5.02 -6.55 0.89
CA LEU A 60 -5.19 -6.23 2.29
C LEU A 60 -6.25 -7.16 2.86
N ALA A 61 -5.91 -7.88 3.92
CA ALA A 61 -6.84 -8.78 4.59
C ALA A 61 -8.07 -8.00 5.05
N LYS A 62 -9.25 -8.61 5.09
CA LYS A 62 -10.44 -8.00 5.73
C LYS A 62 -10.33 -8.02 7.26
N ARG A 63 -9.75 -9.10 7.79
CA ARG A 63 -9.44 -9.33 9.21
C ARG A 63 -8.18 -10.20 9.35
N PRO A 64 -7.39 -10.09 10.42
CA PRO A 64 -6.27 -10.99 10.70
C PRO A 64 -6.78 -12.42 10.87
N ALA A 65 -6.22 -13.35 10.12
CA ALA A 65 -6.51 -14.78 10.20
C ALA A 65 -5.44 -15.58 9.46
N ARG A 66 -5.33 -16.87 9.79
CA ARG A 66 -4.43 -17.81 9.09
C ARG A 66 -4.69 -17.92 7.59
N THR A 67 -5.97 -17.84 7.19
CA THR A 67 -6.42 -17.82 5.78
C THR A 67 -7.42 -16.67 5.61
N PRO A 68 -6.94 -15.44 5.45
CA PRO A 68 -7.82 -14.28 5.42
C PRO A 68 -8.49 -14.13 4.06
N GLU A 69 -9.67 -13.53 4.06
CA GLU A 69 -10.25 -12.94 2.85
C GLU A 69 -9.51 -11.64 2.52
N TRP A 70 -9.30 -11.39 1.22
CA TRP A 70 -8.51 -10.27 0.73
C TRP A 70 -9.39 -9.28 -0.02
N ASP A 71 -9.22 -7.99 0.31
CA ASP A 71 -9.56 -6.92 -0.62
C ASP A 71 -8.34 -6.59 -1.47
N THR A 72 -8.57 -6.35 -2.76
CA THR A 72 -7.49 -6.08 -3.72
C THR A 72 -7.60 -4.64 -4.22
N PHE A 73 -6.48 -3.93 -4.21
CA PHE A 73 -6.33 -2.57 -4.72
C PHE A 73 -5.23 -2.55 -5.78
N THR A 74 -5.35 -1.63 -6.74
CA THR A 74 -4.35 -1.45 -7.80
C THR A 74 -3.80 -0.02 -7.72
N LEU A 75 -2.53 0.12 -7.38
CA LEU A 75 -1.84 1.41 -7.39
C LEU A 75 -1.40 1.70 -8.81
N LYS A 76 -2.03 2.72 -9.41
CA LYS A 76 -1.70 3.26 -10.74
C LYS A 76 -1.52 4.77 -10.73
N SER A 77 -1.57 5.39 -9.54
CA SER A 77 -1.41 6.82 -9.35
C SER A 77 -1.03 7.13 -7.89
N ALA A 78 -0.51 8.34 -7.66
CA ALA A 78 -0.24 8.83 -6.30
C ALA A 78 -1.52 8.96 -5.46
N THR A 79 -2.67 9.22 -6.08
CA THR A 79 -3.98 9.29 -5.40
C THR A 79 -4.37 7.93 -4.83
N GLU A 80 -4.23 6.85 -5.61
CA GLU A 80 -4.53 5.50 -5.13
C GLU A 80 -3.55 5.07 -4.03
N LEU A 81 -2.27 5.45 -4.14
CA LEU A 81 -1.29 5.21 -3.07
C LEU A 81 -1.75 5.79 -1.73
N ARG A 82 -2.17 7.06 -1.69
CA ARG A 82 -2.65 7.71 -0.45
C ARG A 82 -3.91 7.04 0.09
N LYS A 83 -4.90 6.76 -0.78
CA LYS A 83 -6.14 6.07 -0.38
C LYS A 83 -5.86 4.72 0.29
N VAL A 84 -4.96 3.93 -0.29
CA VAL A 84 -4.60 2.62 0.27
C VAL A 84 -3.81 2.77 1.56
N GLN A 85 -2.94 3.77 1.70
CA GLN A 85 -2.27 4.07 2.97
C GLN A 85 -3.27 4.40 4.09
N ASP A 86 -4.27 5.23 3.79
CA ASP A 86 -5.33 5.58 4.75
C ASP A 86 -6.19 4.37 5.11
N GLU A 87 -6.47 3.49 4.15
CA GLU A 87 -7.21 2.25 4.39
C GLU A 87 -6.42 1.26 5.24
N VAL A 88 -5.12 1.11 5.01
CA VAL A 88 -4.24 0.29 5.86
C VAL A 88 -4.28 0.80 7.30
N LYS A 89 -4.12 2.11 7.52
CA LYS A 89 -4.24 2.71 8.86
C LYS A 89 -5.59 2.42 9.51
N ARG A 90 -6.70 2.64 8.77
CA ARG A 90 -8.06 2.40 9.24
C ARG A 90 -8.23 0.95 9.71
N ARG A 91 -7.75 -0.02 8.93
CA ARG A 91 -7.83 -1.44 9.29
C ARG A 91 -6.96 -1.80 10.47
N LEU A 92 -5.73 -1.29 10.56
CA LEU A 92 -4.86 -1.54 11.71
C LEU A 92 -5.49 -1.04 13.02
N VAL A 93 -6.12 0.14 13.02
CA VAL A 93 -6.87 0.64 14.18
C VAL A 93 -8.04 -0.29 14.49
N ARG A 94 -8.87 -0.59 13.47
CA ARG A 94 -10.03 -1.45 13.64
C ARG A 94 -9.70 -2.83 14.21
N TRP A 95 -8.66 -3.49 13.70
CA TRP A 95 -8.27 -4.82 14.17
C TRP A 95 -7.71 -4.81 15.58
N LYS A 96 -7.07 -3.72 15.98
CA LYS A 96 -6.62 -3.53 17.36
C LYS A 96 -7.81 -3.37 18.32
N ASP A 97 -8.89 -2.71 17.88
CA ASP A 97 -10.09 -2.52 18.70
C ASP A 97 -10.99 -3.78 18.75
N GLU A 98 -10.82 -4.72 17.82
CA GLU A 98 -11.51 -6.02 17.77
C GLU A 98 -10.77 -7.12 18.57
N GLU A 99 -9.56 -6.85 19.09
CA GLU A 99 -8.77 -7.71 19.99
C GLU A 99 -9.09 -7.44 21.46
#